data_AF-A0A8E4W7M4-F1
#
_entry.id   AF-A0A8E4W7M4-F1
#
_cell.length_a   1.000
_cell.length_b   1.000
_cell.length_c   1.000
_cell.angle_alpha   90.00
_cell.angle_beta   90.00
_cell.angle_gamma   90.00
#
_symmetry.space_group_name_H-M   'P 1'
#
loop_
_entity.id
_entity.type
_entity.pdbx_description
1 polymer ?
#
loop_
_entity_poly.entity_id
_entity_poly.type
_entity_poly.pdbx_seq_one_letter_code
_entity_poly.pdbx_strand_id
1 'polypeptide(L)'
;VAIGQKASTVAAIANMLEEKGALAYTTIVAANASDPAPMQVYAPFAGAAIGEYFRDTGRPALIVYDDLSKQAVAYREVSLLLRRPPGREAYPGDVFYLHSRLLERAAKVINDDKIASEMNDLPDSLKGIVKGGGSLTALPIIETQAGDVSAYIPTNVISITDGQIFLESDLFNSGVRPAINVGISVSRV
;
A
#
# COMPACT_ATOMS: atom_id res chain seq x y z
N VAL A 1 -3.80 1.41 -5.80
CA VAL A 1 -3.32 2.80 -5.69
C VAL A 1 -2.06 2.92 -6.52
N ALA A 2 -2.07 3.72 -7.58
CA ALA A 2 -0.91 4.01 -8.42
C ALA A 2 -0.23 5.29 -7.94
N ILE A 3 1.06 5.20 -7.59
CA ILE A 3 1.84 6.24 -6.91
C ILE A 3 3.09 6.51 -7.75
N GLY A 4 3.22 7.72 -8.29
CA GLY A 4 4.34 8.10 -9.15
C GLY A 4 4.43 7.28 -10.45
N GLN A 5 3.34 6.62 -10.86
CA GLN A 5 3.29 5.83 -12.09
C GLN A 5 3.07 6.73 -13.31
N LYS A 6 3.46 6.25 -14.50
CA LYS A 6 3.12 6.94 -15.75
C LYS A 6 1.62 6.81 -16.00
N ALA A 7 0.98 7.92 -16.39
CA ALA A 7 -0.45 7.92 -16.70
C ALA A 7 -0.84 6.89 -17.77
N SER A 8 0.02 6.65 -18.76
CA SER A 8 -0.19 5.61 -19.78
C SER A 8 -0.16 4.18 -19.21
N THR A 9 0.69 3.90 -18.23
CA THR A 9 0.72 2.60 -17.53
C THR A 9 -0.57 2.38 -16.74
N VAL A 10 -1.05 3.41 -16.03
CA VAL A 10 -2.32 3.35 -15.30
C VAL A 10 -3.50 3.14 -16.25
N ALA A 11 -3.53 3.85 -17.39
CA ALA A 11 -4.57 3.69 -18.40
C ALA A 11 -4.56 2.27 -19.01
N ALA A 12 -3.40 1.70 -19.30
CA ALA A 12 -3.28 0.33 -19.79
C ALA A 12 -3.82 -0.69 -18.77
N ILE A 13 -3.54 -0.50 -17.48
CA ILE A 13 -4.09 -1.34 -16.41
C ILE A 13 -5.61 -1.18 -16.31
N ALA A 14 -6.12 0.06 -16.37
CA ALA A 14 -7.56 0.33 -16.32
C ALA A 14 -8.30 -0.37 -17.46
N ASN A 15 -7.79 -0.25 -18.70
CA ASN A 15 -8.35 -0.94 -19.86
C ASN A 15 -8.30 -2.46 -19.70
N MET A 16 -7.19 -3.02 -19.22
CA MET A 16 -7.09 -4.46 -18.95
C MET A 16 -8.12 -4.92 -17.91
N LEU A 17 -8.31 -4.15 -16.84
CA LEU A 17 -9.31 -4.45 -15.82
C LEU A 17 -10.73 -4.35 -16.38
N GLU A 18 -11.00 -3.40 -17.27
CA GLU A 18 -12.29 -3.27 -17.94
C GLU A 18 -12.56 -4.47 -18.88
N GLU A 19 -11.61 -4.82 -19.73
CA GLU A 19 -11.69 -5.97 -20.64
C GLU A 19 -11.90 -7.30 -19.91
N LYS A 20 -11.36 -7.43 -18.70
CA LYS A 20 -11.52 -8.62 -17.84
C LYS A 20 -12.73 -8.53 -16.91
N GLY A 21 -13.53 -7.46 -16.97
CA GLY A 21 -14.69 -7.24 -16.12
C GLY A 21 -14.35 -6.95 -14.65
N ALA A 22 -13.08 -6.72 -14.33
CA ALA A 22 -12.60 -6.46 -12.97
C ALA A 22 -12.84 -5.03 -12.50
N LEU A 23 -13.03 -4.08 -13.44
CA LEU A 23 -13.27 -2.68 -13.09
C LEU A 23 -14.59 -2.48 -12.33
N ALA A 24 -15.57 -3.39 -12.50
CA ALA A 24 -16.86 -3.34 -11.79
C ALA A 24 -16.74 -3.40 -10.25
N TYR A 25 -15.63 -3.95 -9.75
CA TYR A 25 -15.35 -4.07 -8.31
C TYR A 25 -13.99 -3.46 -7.92
N THR A 26 -13.37 -2.68 -8.81
CA THR A 26 -12.05 -2.09 -8.59
C THR A 26 -12.11 -0.58 -8.63
N THR A 27 -11.54 0.08 -7.62
CA THR A 27 -11.32 1.53 -7.63
C THR A 27 -9.84 1.82 -7.83
N ILE A 28 -9.51 2.66 -8.81
CA ILE A 28 -8.13 3.11 -9.07
C ILE A 28 -7.97 4.52 -8.48
N VAL A 29 -7.17 4.63 -7.42
CA VAL A 29 -6.64 5.91 -6.95
C VAL A 29 -5.30 6.14 -7.65
N ALA A 30 -5.18 7.21 -8.42
CA ALA A 30 -3.99 7.54 -9.18
C ALA A 30 -3.42 8.90 -8.74
N ALA A 31 -2.15 8.89 -8.35
CA ALA A 31 -1.29 10.07 -8.28
C ALA A 31 -0.07 9.78 -9.17
N ASN A 32 -0.12 10.26 -10.41
CA ASN A 32 0.85 9.97 -11.45
C ASN A 32 2.18 10.70 -11.20
N ALA A 33 3.21 10.32 -11.96
CA ALA A 33 4.53 10.96 -11.90
C ALA A 33 4.51 12.47 -12.21
N SER A 34 3.52 12.94 -12.97
CA SER A 34 3.31 14.35 -13.29
C SER A 34 2.65 15.14 -12.16
N ASP A 35 2.04 14.46 -11.20
CA ASP A 35 1.30 15.10 -10.12
C ASP A 35 2.25 15.54 -8.99
N PRO A 36 1.92 16.61 -8.26
CA PRO A 36 2.77 17.13 -7.19
C PRO A 36 3.08 16.08 -6.11
N ALA A 37 4.29 16.14 -5.54
CA ALA A 37 4.73 15.23 -4.48
C ALA A 37 3.73 15.06 -3.31
N PRO A 38 3.04 16.11 -2.82
CA PRO A 38 2.01 15.94 -1.80
C PRO A 38 0.87 14.99 -2.21
N MET A 39 0.43 14.99 -3.47
CA MET A 39 -0.61 14.07 -3.94
C MET A 39 -0.11 12.62 -3.89
N GLN A 40 1.14 12.38 -4.29
CA GLN A 40 1.75 11.06 -4.21
C GLN A 40 1.91 10.57 -2.76
N VAL A 41 2.21 11.47 -1.81
CA VAL A 41 2.26 11.16 -0.38
C VAL A 41 0.88 10.75 0.15
N TYR A 42 -0.20 11.43 -0.26
CA TYR A 42 -1.54 11.20 0.29
C TYR A 42 -2.37 10.14 -0.44
N ALA A 43 -2.05 9.80 -1.68
CA ALA A 43 -2.80 8.81 -2.47
C ALA A 43 -2.96 7.45 -1.76
N PRO A 44 -1.94 6.88 -1.08
CA PRO A 44 -2.10 5.64 -0.32
C PRO A 44 -3.07 5.77 0.85
N PHE A 45 -3.05 6.90 1.57
CA PHE A 45 -3.97 7.15 2.68
C PHE A 45 -5.42 7.29 2.18
N ALA A 46 -5.63 7.91 1.02
CA ALA A 46 -6.94 7.99 0.38
C ALA A 46 -7.44 6.60 -0.06
N GLY A 47 -6.58 5.79 -0.67
CA GLY A 47 -6.91 4.42 -1.02
C GLY A 47 -7.26 3.56 0.20
N ALA A 48 -6.50 3.69 1.28
CA ALA A 48 -6.78 3.00 2.53
C ALA A 48 -8.16 3.40 3.08
N ALA A 49 -8.50 4.69 3.10
CA ALA A 49 -9.81 5.16 3.56
C ALA A 49 -10.98 4.58 2.73
N ILE A 50 -10.81 4.46 1.41
CA ILE A 50 -11.80 3.79 0.54
C ILE A 50 -11.92 2.30 0.90
N GLY A 51 -10.80 1.61 1.11
CA GLY A 51 -10.79 0.20 1.53
C GLY A 51 -11.43 -0.03 2.91
N GLU A 52 -11.19 0.88 3.85
CA GLU A 52 -11.75 0.83 5.20
C GLU A 52 -13.27 0.96 5.20
N TYR A 53 -13.87 1.73 4.29
CA TYR A 53 -15.31 1.76 4.14
C TYR A 53 -15.90 0.36 3.92
N PHE A 54 -15.26 -0.47 3.10
CA PHE A 54 -15.68 -1.86 2.89
C PHE A 54 -15.40 -2.72 4.13
N ARG A 55 -14.20 -2.61 4.71
CA ARG A 55 -13.81 -3.33 5.95
C ARG A 55 -14.81 -3.09 7.07
N ASP A 56 -15.11 -1.84 7.36
CA ASP A 56 -15.93 -1.42 8.52
C ASP A 56 -17.41 -1.69 8.30
N THR A 57 -17.84 -1.93 7.06
CA THR A 57 -19.21 -2.35 6.74
C THR A 57 -19.32 -3.88 6.56
N GLY A 58 -18.37 -4.64 7.11
CA GLY A 58 -18.38 -6.10 7.17
C GLY A 58 -17.97 -6.80 5.87
N ARG A 59 -17.39 -6.07 4.90
CA ARG A 59 -17.01 -6.62 3.59
C ARG A 59 -15.50 -6.84 3.51
N PRO A 60 -15.05 -7.91 2.84
CA PRO A 60 -13.65 -8.08 2.51
C PRO A 60 -13.26 -7.10 1.38
N ALA A 61 -12.08 -6.52 1.49
CA ALA A 61 -11.48 -5.64 0.50
C ALA A 61 -9.98 -5.95 0.34
N LEU A 62 -9.47 -5.64 -0.85
CA LEU A 62 -8.06 -5.77 -1.21
C LEU A 62 -7.54 -4.39 -1.61
N ILE A 63 -6.38 -4.01 -1.10
CA ILE A 63 -5.66 -2.80 -1.51
C ILE A 63 -4.26 -3.14 -1.99
N VAL A 64 -3.91 -2.67 -3.18
CA VAL A 64 -2.55 -2.75 -3.75
C VAL A 64 -1.95 -1.36 -3.76
N TYR A 65 -0.73 -1.21 -3.24
CA TYR A 65 0.02 0.05 -3.28
C TYR A 65 1.19 -0.07 -4.26
N ASP A 66 1.15 0.65 -5.38
CA ASP A 66 2.09 0.55 -6.50
C ASP A 66 2.71 1.92 -6.83
N ASP A 67 3.80 2.35 -6.20
CA ASP A 67 4.51 1.63 -5.13
C ASP A 67 4.88 2.53 -3.94
N LEU A 68 5.15 1.91 -2.79
CA LEU A 68 5.48 2.65 -1.56
C LEU A 68 6.92 3.18 -1.57
N SER A 69 7.80 2.67 -2.44
CA SER A 69 9.12 3.28 -2.65
C SER A 69 8.97 4.70 -3.21
N LYS A 70 8.09 4.89 -4.20
CA LYS A 70 7.77 6.21 -4.78
C LYS A 70 7.03 7.11 -3.78
N GLN A 71 6.15 6.56 -2.93
CA GLN A 71 5.56 7.33 -1.82
C GLN A 71 6.65 7.88 -0.87
N ALA A 72 7.61 7.05 -0.47
CA ALA A 72 8.69 7.46 0.42
C ALA A 72 9.57 8.55 -0.22
N VAL A 73 9.87 8.44 -1.53
CA VAL A 73 10.61 9.46 -2.28
C VAL A 73 9.86 10.79 -2.28
N ALA A 74 8.54 10.77 -2.54
CA ALA A 74 7.71 11.98 -2.48
C ALA A 74 7.67 12.59 -1.07
N TYR A 75 7.59 11.76 -0.03
CA TYR A 75 7.60 12.24 1.36
C TYR A 75 8.95 12.86 1.75
N ARG A 76 10.04 12.30 1.25
CA ARG A 76 11.39 12.86 1.40
C ARG A 76 11.48 14.23 0.73
N GLU A 77 11.00 14.37 -0.50
CA GLU A 77 11.00 15.66 -1.21
C GLU A 77 10.25 16.74 -0.41
N VAL A 78 9.02 16.45 0.00
CA VAL A 78 8.21 17.36 0.82
C VAL A 78 8.93 17.73 2.12
N SER A 79 9.52 16.75 2.80
CA SER A 79 10.21 16.97 4.07
C SER A 79 11.46 17.85 3.94
N LEU A 80 12.25 17.63 2.88
CA LEU A 80 13.44 18.42 2.59
C LEU A 80 13.10 19.86 2.22
N LEU A 81 12.04 20.08 1.41
CA LEU A 81 11.56 21.42 1.07
C LEU A 81 11.09 22.19 2.32
N LEU A 82 10.50 21.48 3.29
CA LEU A 82 10.12 22.03 4.60
C LEU A 82 11.29 22.15 5.58
N ARG A 83 12.53 21.88 5.15
CA ARG A 83 13.75 21.92 5.97
C ARG A 83 13.69 21.04 7.21
N ARG A 84 12.96 19.92 7.15
CA ARG A 84 13.03 18.90 8.20
C ARG A 84 14.41 18.23 8.18
N PRO A 85 15.03 17.95 9.35
CA PRO A 85 16.32 17.27 9.40
C PRO A 85 16.27 15.88 8.73
N PRO A 86 17.17 15.59 7.78
CA PRO A 86 17.25 14.27 7.14
C PRO A 86 18.05 13.27 7.99
N GLY A 87 17.74 11.99 7.83
CA GLY A 87 18.45 10.84 8.41
C GLY A 87 19.11 9.97 7.33
N ARG A 88 19.06 8.64 7.52
CA ARG A 88 19.61 7.64 6.59
C ARG A 88 19.01 7.81 5.19
N GLU A 89 19.86 7.76 4.16
CA GLU A 89 19.46 7.93 2.74
C GLU A 89 18.65 9.22 2.46
N ALA A 90 18.87 10.25 3.29
CA ALA A 90 18.20 11.54 3.28
C ALA A 90 16.68 11.51 3.56
N TYR A 91 16.12 10.38 4.01
CA TYR A 91 14.71 10.31 4.43
C TYR A 91 14.48 11.03 5.76
N PRO A 92 13.28 11.57 6.01
CA PRO A 92 12.95 12.15 7.31
C PRO A 92 12.87 11.05 8.39
N GLY A 93 13.11 11.42 9.65
CA GLY A 93 13.14 10.46 10.77
C GLY A 93 11.83 9.69 11.02
N ASP A 94 10.70 10.21 10.53
CA ASP A 94 9.37 9.62 10.64
C ASP A 94 8.93 8.84 9.39
N VAL A 95 9.85 8.50 8.47
CA VAL A 95 9.50 7.69 7.28
C VAL A 95 8.98 6.30 7.62
N PHE A 96 9.43 5.71 8.75
CA PHE A 96 8.85 4.47 9.27
C PHE A 96 7.38 4.67 9.68
N TYR A 97 7.07 5.81 10.32
CA TYR A 97 5.72 6.14 10.75
C TYR A 97 4.78 6.35 9.56
N LEU A 98 5.29 6.84 8.42
CA LEU A 98 4.52 6.99 7.19
C LEU A 98 3.89 5.65 6.74
N HIS A 99 4.68 4.59 6.66
CA HIS A 99 4.21 3.28 6.17
C HIS A 99 3.55 2.44 7.27
N SER A 100 4.04 2.48 8.51
CA SER A 100 3.43 1.70 9.61
C SER A 100 1.97 2.12 9.85
N ARG A 101 1.70 3.42 10.05
CA ARG A 101 0.32 3.91 10.24
C ARG A 101 -0.58 3.68 9.02
N LEU A 102 -0.01 3.47 7.84
CA LEU A 102 -0.75 3.14 6.62
C LEU A 102 -1.11 1.64 6.58
N LEU A 103 -0.13 0.77 6.79
CA LEU A 103 -0.29 -0.67 6.65
C LEU A 103 -1.01 -1.31 7.85
N GLU A 104 -0.84 -0.77 9.06
CA GLU A 104 -1.57 -1.22 10.26
C GLU A 104 -3.09 -0.98 10.17
N ARG A 105 -3.56 -0.20 9.18
CA ARG A 105 -4.99 -0.06 8.86
C ARG A 105 -5.55 -1.28 8.12
N ALA A 106 -4.70 -2.11 7.53
CA ALA A 106 -5.10 -3.34 6.86
C ALA A 106 -5.24 -4.46 7.90
N ALA A 107 -6.47 -4.69 8.35
CA ALA A 107 -6.77 -5.63 9.42
C ALA A 107 -8.08 -6.38 9.17
N LYS A 108 -8.29 -7.46 9.94
CA LYS A 108 -9.57 -8.16 10.04
C LYS A 108 -10.32 -7.70 11.28
N VAL A 109 -11.52 -7.18 11.09
CA VAL A 109 -12.42 -6.76 12.17
C VAL A 109 -13.00 -8.00 12.85
N ILE A 110 -13.14 -7.94 14.17
CA ILE A 110 -13.79 -8.99 14.96
C ILE A 110 -15.19 -9.28 14.41
N ASN A 111 -15.59 -10.56 14.41
CA ASN A 111 -16.89 -10.98 13.91
C ASN A 111 -18.00 -10.81 14.98
N ASP A 112 -18.14 -9.58 15.49
CA ASP A 112 -19.17 -9.20 16.47
C ASP A 112 -19.61 -7.74 16.20
N ASP A 113 -20.87 -7.56 15.83
CA ASP A 113 -21.43 -6.25 15.46
C ASP A 113 -21.50 -5.28 16.65
N LYS A 114 -21.67 -5.78 17.88
CA LYS A 114 -21.72 -4.92 19.08
C LYS A 114 -20.35 -4.36 19.42
N ILE A 115 -19.32 -5.21 19.31
CA ILE A 115 -17.94 -4.76 19.55
C ILE A 115 -17.47 -3.86 18.41
N ALA A 116 -17.81 -4.19 17.16
CA ALA A 116 -17.46 -3.37 16.00
C ALA A 116 -18.09 -1.97 16.06
N SER A 117 -19.33 -1.83 16.54
CA SER A 117 -19.98 -0.51 16.68
C SER A 117 -19.36 0.38 17.77
N GLU A 118 -18.60 -0.21 18.69
CA GLU A 118 -17.87 0.47 19.77
C GLU A 118 -16.39 0.74 19.41
N MET A 119 -15.98 0.57 18.15
CA MET A 119 -14.61 0.87 17.71
C MET A 119 -14.25 2.35 17.95
N ASN A 120 -13.02 2.58 18.41
CA ASN A 120 -12.48 3.92 18.62
C ASN A 120 -12.39 4.70 17.30
N ASP A 121 -12.55 6.02 17.37
CA ASP A 121 -12.35 6.96 16.27
C ASP A 121 -13.19 6.67 15.01
N LEU A 122 -14.36 6.02 15.18
CA LEU A 122 -15.33 5.81 14.11
C LEU A 122 -15.79 7.15 13.51
N PRO A 123 -15.60 7.38 12.19
CA PRO A 123 -16.13 8.54 11.51
C PRO A 123 -17.63 8.66 11.68
N ASP A 124 -18.14 9.89 11.82
CA ASP A 124 -19.58 10.13 11.98
C ASP A 124 -20.42 9.54 10.83
N SER A 125 -19.85 9.48 9.62
CA SER A 125 -20.48 8.89 8.43
C SER A 125 -20.62 7.36 8.49
N LEU A 126 -19.86 6.67 9.35
CA LEU A 126 -19.93 5.22 9.52
C LEU A 126 -20.81 4.81 10.70
N LYS A 127 -21.08 5.72 11.65
CA LYS A 127 -21.92 5.41 12.81
C LYS A 127 -23.28 4.91 12.36
N GLY A 128 -23.67 3.72 12.85
CA GLY A 128 -24.94 3.07 12.53
C GLY A 128 -24.93 2.14 11.31
N ILE A 129 -23.85 2.10 10.52
CA ILE A 129 -23.71 1.16 9.38
C ILE A 129 -22.54 0.18 9.54
N VAL A 130 -21.76 0.31 10.62
CA VAL A 130 -20.64 -0.58 10.95
C VAL A 130 -21.12 -2.01 11.16
N LYS A 131 -20.34 -2.98 10.66
CA LYS A 131 -20.55 -4.41 10.84
C LYS A 131 -19.23 -5.12 11.12
N GLY A 132 -19.30 -6.17 11.94
CA GLY A 132 -18.16 -7.03 12.24
C GLY A 132 -17.73 -7.88 11.03
N GLY A 133 -16.58 -8.52 11.18
CA GLY A 133 -16.11 -9.60 10.30
C GLY A 133 -15.44 -9.17 8.98
N GLY A 134 -15.55 -7.89 8.60
CA GLY A 134 -14.89 -7.35 7.40
C GLY A 134 -13.37 -7.36 7.51
N SER A 135 -12.69 -7.21 6.37
CA SER A 135 -11.23 -7.27 6.32
C SER A 135 -10.67 -6.40 5.22
N LEU A 136 -9.50 -5.80 5.46
CA LEU A 136 -8.72 -5.12 4.43
C LEU A 136 -7.37 -5.83 4.30
N THR A 137 -7.13 -6.49 3.18
CA THR A 137 -5.83 -7.10 2.87
C THR A 137 -4.98 -6.11 2.09
N ALA A 138 -3.75 -5.85 2.54
CA ALA A 138 -2.81 -4.98 1.84
C ALA A 138 -1.72 -5.76 1.10
N LEU A 139 -1.47 -5.39 -0.15
CA LEU A 139 -0.34 -5.85 -0.96
C LEU A 139 0.54 -4.64 -1.33
N PRO A 140 1.47 -4.22 -0.44
CA PRO A 140 2.41 -3.16 -0.74
C PRO A 140 3.50 -3.65 -1.71
N ILE A 141 3.73 -2.89 -2.78
CA ILE A 141 4.86 -3.10 -3.68
C ILE A 141 6.01 -2.19 -3.24
N ILE A 142 7.22 -2.77 -3.23
CA ILE A 142 8.47 -2.09 -2.94
C ILE A 142 9.44 -2.40 -4.07
N GLU A 143 9.93 -1.36 -4.72
CA GLU A 143 11.00 -1.46 -5.70
C GLU A 143 12.35 -1.49 -4.98
N THR A 144 13.10 -2.59 -5.10
CA THR A 144 14.48 -2.73 -4.60
C THR A 144 15.48 -2.36 -5.69
N GLN A 145 16.52 -1.59 -5.35
CA GLN A 145 17.59 -1.27 -6.29
C GLN A 145 18.63 -2.40 -6.32
N ALA A 146 18.90 -2.95 -7.50
CA ALA A 146 19.86 -4.05 -7.69
C ALA A 146 19.65 -5.27 -6.76
N GLY A 147 18.40 -5.54 -6.35
CA GLY A 147 18.07 -6.63 -5.43
C GLY A 147 18.46 -6.40 -3.97
N ASP A 148 18.90 -5.19 -3.60
CA ASP A 148 19.28 -4.88 -2.22
C ASP A 148 18.05 -4.76 -1.30
N VAL A 149 17.81 -5.81 -0.52
CA VAL A 149 16.78 -5.88 0.52
C VAL A 149 17.17 -5.17 1.82
N SER A 150 18.45 -4.81 1.98
CA SER A 150 18.99 -4.16 3.18
C SER A 150 18.89 -2.62 3.15
N ALA A 151 18.42 -2.07 2.03
CA ALA A 151 18.09 -0.67 1.88
C ALA A 151 17.03 -0.24 2.90
N TYR A 152 17.03 1.06 3.24
CA TYR A 152 16.27 1.55 4.39
C TYR A 152 14.76 1.33 4.28
N ILE A 153 14.15 1.64 3.12
CA ILE A 153 12.71 1.49 2.91
C ILE A 153 12.27 0.00 2.84
N PRO A 154 12.92 -0.89 2.07
CA PRO A 154 12.61 -2.32 2.10
C PRO A 154 12.67 -2.93 3.51
N THR A 155 13.73 -2.62 4.28
CA THR A 155 13.88 -3.16 5.65
C THR A 155 12.74 -2.69 6.56
N ASN A 156 12.33 -1.43 6.47
CA ASN A 156 11.21 -0.89 7.24
C ASN A 156 9.89 -1.58 6.88
N VAL A 157 9.61 -1.82 5.59
CA VAL A 157 8.33 -2.41 5.18
C VAL A 157 8.28 -3.90 5.51
N ILE A 158 9.39 -4.62 5.37
CA ILE A 158 9.49 -6.03 5.80
C ILE A 158 9.20 -6.18 7.30
N SER A 159 9.63 -5.23 8.14
CA SER A 159 9.35 -5.30 9.58
C SER A 159 7.91 -4.96 9.94
N ILE A 160 7.16 -4.30 9.05
CA ILE A 160 5.74 -3.97 9.23
C ILE A 160 4.83 -5.07 8.69
N THR A 161 5.12 -5.62 7.51
CA THR A 161 4.24 -6.61 6.87
C THR A 161 4.35 -7.98 7.51
N ASP A 162 3.31 -8.81 7.37
CA ASP A 162 3.31 -10.20 7.87
C ASP A 162 4.14 -11.17 7.04
N GLY A 163 4.59 -10.75 5.86
CA GLY A 163 5.33 -11.57 4.93
C GLY A 163 5.80 -10.79 3.72
N GLN A 164 6.47 -11.49 2.81
CA GLN A 164 6.96 -10.93 1.57
C GLN A 164 6.99 -11.97 0.46
N ILE A 165 6.72 -11.51 -0.76
CA ILE A 165 6.99 -12.24 -2.00
C ILE A 165 8.14 -11.52 -2.68
N PHE A 166 9.32 -12.15 -2.70
CA PHE A 166 10.51 -11.57 -3.30
C PHE A 166 10.65 -12.03 -4.75
N LEU A 167 10.71 -11.07 -5.68
CA LEU A 167 10.85 -11.32 -7.11
C LEU A 167 12.29 -11.03 -7.55
N GLU A 168 12.94 -12.01 -8.17
CA GLU A 168 14.37 -11.94 -8.50
C GLU A 168 14.61 -11.86 -10.02
N SER A 169 15.51 -10.97 -10.43
CA SER A 169 15.81 -10.74 -11.85
C SER A 169 16.43 -11.96 -12.53
N ASP A 170 17.30 -12.71 -11.85
CA ASP A 170 17.96 -13.89 -12.42
C ASP A 170 16.98 -15.03 -12.68
N LEU A 171 16.01 -15.23 -11.77
CA LEU A 171 14.90 -16.18 -11.98
C LEU A 171 14.03 -15.75 -13.17
N PHE A 172 13.72 -14.46 -13.29
CA PHE A 172 12.97 -13.94 -14.42
C PHE A 172 13.69 -14.15 -15.76
N ASN A 173 15.00 -13.87 -15.80
CA ASN A 173 15.85 -13.98 -16.98
C ASN A 173 16.07 -15.43 -17.41
N SER A 174 16.03 -16.38 -16.47
CA SER A 174 16.09 -17.82 -16.74
C SER A 174 14.74 -18.43 -17.16
N GLY A 175 13.68 -17.62 -17.27
CA GLY A 175 12.38 -18.04 -17.77
C GLY A 175 11.37 -18.44 -16.69
N VAL A 176 11.72 -18.38 -15.41
CA VAL A 176 10.81 -18.68 -14.30
C VAL A 176 9.84 -17.50 -14.11
N ARG A 177 8.54 -17.75 -14.31
CA ARG A 177 7.47 -16.75 -14.17
C ARG A 177 6.25 -17.35 -13.44
N PRO A 178 5.82 -16.81 -12.29
CA PRO A 178 6.38 -15.63 -11.60
C PRO A 178 7.75 -15.93 -10.98
N ALA A 179 8.66 -14.96 -11.02
CA ALA A 179 10.06 -15.09 -10.64
C ALA A 179 10.28 -15.06 -9.10
N ILE A 180 9.52 -15.88 -8.37
CA ILE A 180 9.49 -15.88 -6.90
C ILE A 180 10.72 -16.62 -6.35
N ASN A 181 11.51 -15.95 -5.53
CA ASN A 181 12.55 -16.59 -4.75
C ASN A 181 11.92 -17.25 -3.50
N VAL A 182 11.79 -18.57 -3.54
CA VAL A 182 11.16 -19.37 -2.46
C VAL A 182 11.96 -19.39 -1.16
N GLY A 183 13.26 -19.08 -1.19
CA GLY A 183 14.11 -19.06 0.00
C GLY A 183 13.97 -17.78 0.83
N ILE A 184 13.65 -16.66 0.18
CA ILE A 184 13.50 -15.34 0.83
C ILE A 184 12.02 -15.02 1.09
N SER A 185 11.12 -15.54 0.26
CA SER A 185 9.68 -15.31 0.39
C SER A 185 9.10 -16.08 1.58
N VAL A 186 8.25 -15.45 2.37
CA VAL A 186 7.66 -16.04 3.58
C VAL A 186 6.27 -15.42 3.86
N SER A 187 5.39 -16.22 4.48
CA SER A 187 4.17 -15.76 5.16
C SER A 187 4.29 -16.16 6.63
N ARG A 188 4.11 -15.23 7.57
CA ARG A 188 4.13 -15.52 9.02
C ARG A 188 2.75 -15.93 9.57
N VAL A 189 1.69 -15.74 8.79
CA VAL A 189 0.29 -16.09 9.08
C VAL A 189 -0.19 -17.25 8.23
#